data_AF-A0A966K0J8-F1
#
_entry.id   AF-A0A966K0J8-F1
#
_cell.length_a   1.000
_cell.length_b   1.000
_cell.length_c   1.000
_cell.angle_alpha   90.00
_cell.angle_beta   90.00
_cell.angle_gamma   90.00
#
_symmetry.space_group_name_H-M   'P 1'
#
loop_
_entity.id
_entity.type
_entity.pdbx_description
1 polymer ?
#
loop_
_entity_poly.entity_id
_entity_poly.type
_entity_poly.pdbx_seq_one_letter_code
_entity_poly.pdbx_strand_id
1 'polypeptide(L)' 'MAHAAFNWQDPFLLDQQLTEDERMVREAAQAYCQDKLLPRVLNA' A
#
# COMPACT_ATOMS: atom_id res chain seq x y z
N MET A 1 29.59 4.80 -3.42
CA MET A 1 28.44 4.07 -3.97
C MET A 1 27.25 4.43 -3.11
N ALA A 2 26.17 4.98 -3.68
CA ALA A 2 24.97 5.27 -2.91
C ALA A 2 24.29 3.95 -2.54
N HIS A 3 24.08 3.70 -1.25
CA HIS A 3 23.30 2.56 -0.79
C HIS A 3 21.84 2.81 -1.17
N ALA A 4 21.19 1.89 -1.89
CA ALA A 4 19.75 1.97 -2.08
C ALA A 4 19.06 2.00 -0.70
N ALA A 5 18.12 2.91 -0.51
CA ALA A 5 17.40 3.05 0.76
C ALA A 5 16.60 1.76 1.02
N PHE A 6 16.89 1.10 2.14
CA PHE A 6 16.19 -0.11 2.54
C PHE A 6 14.86 0.26 3.21
N ASN A 7 13.74 -0.14 2.62
CA ASN A 7 12.42 -0.01 3.21
C ASN A 7 12.05 -1.31 3.95
N TRP A 8 11.93 -1.27 5.27
CA TRP A 8 11.56 -2.46 6.05
C TRP A 8 10.11 -2.91 5.81
N GLN A 9 9.23 -1.99 5.42
CA GLN A 9 7.82 -2.28 5.11
C GLN A 9 7.66 -2.89 3.71
N ASP A 10 8.65 -2.65 2.84
CA ASP A 10 8.72 -3.20 1.49
C ASP A 10 10.15 -3.62 1.13
N PRO A 11 10.67 -4.72 1.73
CA PRO A 11 12.08 -5.11 1.59
C PRO A 11 12.50 -5.45 0.15
N PHE A 12 11.52 -5.79 -0.70
CA PHE A 12 11.73 -6.16 -2.10
C PHE A 12 11.26 -5.09 -3.08
N LEU A 13 10.87 -3.92 -2.58
CA LEU A 13 10.41 -2.80 -3.40
C LEU A 13 9.27 -3.21 -4.35
N LEU A 14 8.31 -3.99 -3.84
CA LEU A 14 7.12 -4.42 -4.57
C LEU A 14 6.42 -3.24 -5.23
N ASP A 15 6.38 -2.08 -4.57
CA ASP A 15 5.80 -0.86 -5.12
C ASP A 15 6.43 -0.42 -6.46
N GLN A 16 7.73 -0.66 -6.65
CA GLN A 16 8.47 -0.35 -7.87
C GLN A 16 8.27 -1.40 -8.97
N GLN A 17 7.76 -2.58 -8.62
CA GLN A 17 7.46 -3.65 -9.57
C GLN A 17 6.05 -3.53 -10.17
N LEU A 18 5.18 -2.74 -9.53
CA LEU A 18 3.82 -2.49 -10.01
C LEU A 18 3.81 -1.51 -11.18
N THR A 19 2.87 -1.73 -12.08
CA THR A 19 2.46 -0.75 -13.09
C THR A 19 1.68 0.40 -12.44
N GLU A 20 1.48 1.48 -13.18
CA GLU A 20 0.73 2.64 -12.67
C GLU A 20 -0.72 2.28 -12.35
N ASP A 21 -1.37 1.52 -13.24
CA ASP A 21 -2.76 1.07 -13.03
C ASP A 21 -2.89 0.22 -11.77
N GLU A 22 -1.93 -0.68 -11.52
CA GLU A 22 -1.91 -1.50 -10.30
C GLU A 22 -1.72 -0.66 -9.04
N ARG A 23 -0.88 0.38 -9.09
CA ARG A 23 -0.73 1.34 -7.99
C ARG A 23 -2.03 2.09 -7.72
N MET A 24 -2.69 2.58 -8.76
CA MET A 24 -3.98 3.28 -8.64
C MET A 24 -5.06 2.39 -8.02
N VAL A 25 -5.17 1.13 -8.45
CA VAL A 25 -6.13 0.17 -7.88
C VAL A 25 -5.82 -0.12 -6.41
N ARG A 26 -4.54 -0.29 -6.06
CA ARG A 26 -4.11 -0.49 -4.67
C ARG A 26 -4.48 0.69 -3.78
N GLU A 27 -4.22 1.92 -4.24
CA GLU A 27 -4.56 3.14 -3.50
C GLU A 27 -6.06 3.28 -3.28
N ALA A 28 -6.86 3.01 -4.32
CA ALA A 28 -8.32 3.01 -4.22
C ALA A 28 -8.83 1.96 -3.21
N ALA A 29 -8.25 0.75 -3.23
CA ALA A 29 -8.58 -0.30 -2.27
C ALA A 29 -8.21 0.11 -0.84
N GLN A 30 -7.03 0.70 -0.64
CA GLN A 30 -6.58 1.17 0.67
C GLN A 30 -7.52 2.25 1.24
N ALA A 31 -7.90 3.24 0.42
CA ALA A 31 -8.83 4.29 0.82
C ALA A 31 -10.19 3.71 1.25
N TYR A 32 -10.76 2.79 0.46
CA TYR A 32 -12.03 2.15 0.80
C TYR A 32 -11.95 1.34 2.11
N CYS A 33 -10.86 0.59 2.30
CA CYS A 33 -10.63 -0.17 3.53
C CYS A 33 -10.59 0.75 4.76
N GLN A 34 -9.88 1.87 4.70
CA GLN A 34 -9.80 2.78 5.84
C GLN A 34 -11.09 3.55 6.09
N ASP A 35 -11.77 3.99 5.03
CA ASP A 35 -12.94 4.84 5.19
C ASP A 35 -14.21 4.06 5.52
N LYS A 36 -14.36 2.84 4.96
CA LYS A 36 -15.61 2.07 5.03
C LYS A 36 -15.50 0.80 5.86
N LEU A 37 -14.37 0.09 5.81
CA LEU A 37 -14.23 -1.20 6.49
C LEU A 37 -13.69 -1.05 7.92
N LEU A 38 -12.65 -0.23 8.12
CA LEU A 38 -12.04 -0.04 9.44
C LEU A 38 -13.07 0.41 10.51
N PRO A 39 -13.96 1.39 10.26
CA PRO A 39 -14.95 1.79 11.27
C PRO A 39 -15.93 0.66 11.61
N ARG A 40 -16.25 -0.22 10.66
CA ARG A 40 -17.17 -1.33 10.89
C ARG A 40 -16.56 -2.42 11.76
N VAL A 41 -15.26 -2.67 11.60
CA VAL A 41 -14.52 -3.64 12.43
C VAL A 41 -14.42 -3.17 13.87
N LEU A 42 -14.19 -1.87 14.10
CA LEU A 42 -14.03 -1.31 15.44
C LEU A 42 -15.36 -1.19 16.23
N ASN A 43 -16.50 -1.19 15.53
CA ASN A 43 -17.83 -1.09 16.13
C ASN A 43 -18.55 -2.46 16.22
N ALA A 44 -17.86 -3.56 15.90
CA ALA A 44 -18.40 -4.92 15.93
C ALA A 44 -18.34 -5.57 17.33
#